data_AF-A0A1B1ZWL7-F1
#
_entry.id   AF-A0A1B1ZWL7-F1
#
_cell.length_a   1.000
_cell.length_b   1.000
_cell.length_c   1.000
_cell.angle_alpha   90.00
_cell.angle_beta   90.00
_cell.angle_gamma   90.00
#
_symmetry.space_group_name_H-M   'P 1'
#
loop_
_entity.id
_entity.type
_entity.pdbx_description
1 polymer ?
#
loop_
_entity_poly.entity_id
_entity_poly.type
_entity_poly.pdbx_seq_one_letter_code
_entity_poly.pdbx_strand_id
1 'polypeptide(L)'
;MPPGSTLAEALARRTELRNRLDSLRNRIAANARHQEGDPPAEDAAALLEQAGIVLTGLEELIRRINRTNSATDLGPDGTMTDALARRDVLRMRHSLLVAAADAATGHGVRHNAGRQLHSELREVPALPVPRLREQADGVARDLRELDARIQRANWTTAMLD
;
A
#
# COMPACT_ATOMS: atom_id res chain seq x y z
N MET A 1 -3.74 -23.26 1.68
CA MET A 1 -4.24 -22.66 2.93
C MET A 1 -5.19 -23.67 3.57
N PRO A 2 -5.12 -23.88 4.89
CA PRO A 2 -6.06 -24.76 5.57
C PRO A 2 -7.50 -24.20 5.49
N PRO A 3 -8.53 -25.06 5.62
CA PRO A 3 -9.90 -24.62 5.75
C PRO A 3 -10.06 -23.74 7.00
N GLY A 4 -10.88 -22.69 6.92
CA GLY A 4 -11.15 -21.80 8.06
C GLY A 4 -10.11 -20.71 8.32
N SER A 5 -9.09 -20.58 7.48
CA SER A 5 -8.13 -19.47 7.59
C SER A 5 -8.79 -18.10 7.44
N THR A 6 -8.24 -17.11 8.15
CA THR A 6 -8.77 -15.75 8.18
C THR A 6 -8.31 -14.93 6.97
N LEU A 7 -9.02 -13.83 6.68
CA LEU A 7 -8.62 -12.86 5.66
C LEU A 7 -7.24 -12.26 5.96
N ALA A 8 -6.93 -12.00 7.23
CA ALA A 8 -5.61 -11.55 7.69
C ALA A 8 -4.49 -12.55 7.32
N GLU A 9 -4.70 -13.84 7.58
CA GLU A 9 -3.75 -14.90 7.20
C GLU A 9 -3.56 -14.98 5.68
N ALA A 10 -4.64 -14.84 4.91
CA ALA A 10 -4.56 -14.82 3.45
C ALA A 10 -3.78 -13.61 2.93
N LEU A 11 -3.95 -12.43 3.53
CA LEU A 11 -3.19 -11.22 3.20
C LEU A 11 -1.70 -11.38 3.54
N ALA A 12 -1.38 -12.01 4.68
CA ALA A 12 -0.01 -12.34 5.06
C ALA A 12 0.61 -13.33 4.06
N ARG A 13 -0.10 -14.40 3.71
CA ARG A 13 0.34 -15.40 2.74
C ARG A 13 0.55 -14.78 1.34
N ARG A 14 -0.32 -13.87 0.92
CA ARG A 14 -0.16 -13.12 -0.34
C ARG A 14 1.15 -12.32 -0.34
N THR A 15 1.48 -11.67 0.78
CA THR A 15 2.75 -10.93 0.93
C THR A 15 3.95 -11.87 0.89
N GLU A 16 3.89 -12.99 1.59
CA GLU A 16 4.94 -14.02 1.56
C GLU A 16 5.19 -14.55 0.14
N LEU A 17 4.14 -14.91 -0.60
CA LEU A 17 4.27 -15.40 -1.97
C LEU A 17 4.84 -14.34 -2.92
N ARG A 18 4.50 -13.06 -2.74
CA ARG A 18 5.09 -11.96 -3.51
C ARG A 18 6.59 -11.82 -3.24
N ASN A 19 6.99 -11.83 -1.98
CA ASN A 19 8.40 -11.76 -1.60
C ASN A 19 9.18 -12.98 -2.15
N ARG A 20 8.57 -14.17 -2.11
CA ARG A 20 9.16 -15.37 -2.72
C ARG A 20 9.31 -15.24 -4.23
N LEU A 21 8.30 -14.68 -4.92
CA LEU A 21 8.37 -14.42 -6.36
C LEU A 21 9.49 -13.43 -6.69
N ASP A 22 9.64 -12.36 -5.91
CA ASP A 22 10.72 -11.38 -6.09
C ASP A 22 12.10 -12.01 -5.89
N SER A 23 12.26 -12.89 -4.89
CA SER A 23 13.48 -13.67 -4.68
C SER A 23 13.78 -14.60 -5.86
N LEU A 24 12.78 -15.34 -6.36
CA LEU A 24 12.93 -16.22 -7.52
C LEU A 24 13.31 -15.41 -8.77
N ARG A 25 12.69 -14.25 -8.99
CA ARG A 25 13.01 -13.35 -10.11
C ARG A 25 14.49 -12.94 -10.10
N ASN A 26 15.01 -12.58 -8.93
CA ASN A 26 16.42 -12.21 -8.78
C ASN A 26 17.37 -13.41 -9.02
N ARG A 27 17.03 -14.59 -8.49
CA ARG A 27 17.83 -15.81 -8.68
C ARG A 27 17.82 -16.29 -10.14
N ILE A 28 16.68 -16.21 -10.82
CA ILE A 28 16.58 -16.50 -12.26
C ILE A 28 17.49 -15.55 -13.03
N ALA A 29 17.41 -14.24 -12.77
CA ALA A 29 18.25 -13.27 -13.47
C ALA A 29 19.75 -13.52 -13.28
N ALA A 30 20.17 -13.95 -12.08
CA ALA A 30 21.56 -14.28 -11.78
C ALA A 30 22.06 -15.57 -12.46
N ASN A 31 21.17 -16.52 -12.75
CA ASN A 31 21.53 -17.84 -13.29
C ASN A 31 21.12 -18.05 -14.76
N ALA A 32 20.45 -17.06 -15.39
CA ALA A 32 19.92 -17.19 -16.76
C ALA A 32 21.00 -17.21 -17.85
N ARG A 33 22.24 -16.80 -17.54
CA ARG A 33 23.38 -16.79 -18.44
C ARG A 33 24.64 -17.14 -17.65
N HIS A 34 25.55 -17.84 -18.29
CA HIS A 34 26.84 -18.20 -17.71
C HIS A 34 27.90 -18.29 -18.82
N GLN A 35 29.18 -18.28 -18.43
CA GLN A 35 30.28 -18.40 -19.40
C GLN A 35 30.50 -19.87 -19.77
N GLU A 36 31.02 -20.12 -20.96
CA GLU A 36 31.38 -21.48 -21.37
C GLU A 36 32.40 -22.09 -20.39
N GLY A 37 32.08 -23.26 -19.85
CA GLY A 37 32.91 -23.94 -18.85
C GLY A 37 32.68 -23.52 -17.39
N ASP A 38 31.83 -22.54 -17.11
CA ASP A 38 31.47 -22.10 -15.75
C ASP A 38 29.94 -22.18 -15.55
N PRO A 39 29.37 -23.33 -15.15
CA PRO A 39 27.92 -23.50 -15.05
C PRO A 39 27.30 -22.61 -13.96
N PRO A 40 26.03 -22.23 -14.09
CA PRO A 40 25.36 -21.37 -13.12
C PRO A 40 25.23 -22.10 -11.77
N ALA A 41 25.19 -21.34 -10.68
CA ALA A 41 25.09 -21.87 -9.33
C ALA A 41 23.75 -22.60 -9.07
N GLU A 42 22.70 -22.24 -9.82
CA GLU A 42 21.37 -22.82 -9.73
C GLU A 42 20.78 -23.10 -11.11
N ASP A 43 19.89 -24.09 -11.20
CA ASP A 43 19.14 -24.37 -12.42
C ASP A 43 18.05 -23.31 -12.66
N ALA A 44 18.29 -22.43 -13.63
CA ALA A 44 17.35 -21.37 -14.00
C ALA A 44 15.99 -21.89 -14.51
N ALA A 45 15.94 -23.06 -15.14
CA ALA A 45 14.68 -23.65 -15.60
C ALA A 45 13.85 -24.14 -14.40
N ALA A 46 14.48 -24.85 -13.46
CA ALA A 46 13.81 -25.28 -12.23
C ALA A 46 13.33 -24.08 -11.38
N LEU A 47 14.10 -22.99 -11.33
CA LEU A 47 13.67 -21.75 -10.67
C LEU A 47 12.44 -21.12 -11.34
N LEU A 48 12.38 -21.16 -12.68
CA LEU A 48 11.26 -20.65 -13.45
C LEU A 48 9.98 -21.47 -13.22
N GLU A 49 10.10 -22.81 -13.16
CA GLU A 49 8.99 -23.70 -12.81
C GLU A 49 8.46 -23.41 -11.40
N GLN A 50 9.35 -23.23 -10.42
CA GLN A 50 8.97 -22.83 -9.07
C GLN A 50 8.24 -21.48 -9.04
N ALA A 51 8.65 -20.52 -9.86
CA ALA A 51 7.96 -19.23 -9.99
C ALA A 51 6.54 -19.41 -10.55
N GLY A 52 6.35 -20.31 -11.52
CA GLY A 52 5.04 -20.68 -12.05
C GLY A 52 4.10 -21.20 -10.95
N ILE A 53 4.57 -22.11 -10.09
CA ILE A 53 3.78 -22.64 -8.97
C ILE A 53 3.39 -21.52 -7.99
N VAL A 54 4.32 -20.60 -7.68
CA VAL A 54 4.04 -19.45 -6.81
C VAL A 54 2.99 -18.53 -7.42
N LEU A 55 3.05 -18.27 -8.72
CA LEU A 55 2.09 -17.43 -9.44
C LEU A 55 0.69 -18.02 -9.41
N THR A 56 0.53 -19.33 -9.68
CA THR A 56 -0.77 -20.01 -9.58
C THR A 56 -1.37 -19.87 -8.17
N GLY A 57 -0.55 -20.07 -7.14
CA GLY A 57 -0.99 -19.89 -5.75
C GLY A 57 -1.37 -18.44 -5.41
N LEU A 58 -0.66 -17.47 -5.98
CA LEU A 58 -0.94 -16.05 -5.80
C LEU A 58 -2.26 -15.64 -6.47
N GLU A 59 -2.53 -16.13 -7.68
CA GLU A 59 -3.78 -15.86 -8.39
C GLU A 59 -4.98 -16.36 -7.60
N GLU A 60 -4.92 -17.61 -7.12
CA GLU A 60 -5.98 -18.21 -6.31
C GLU A 60 -6.26 -17.39 -5.05
N LEU A 61 -5.21 -16.98 -4.32
CA LEU A 61 -5.36 -16.13 -3.14
C LEU A 61 -5.99 -14.77 -3.48
N ILE A 62 -5.58 -14.14 -4.58
CA ILE A 62 -6.14 -12.85 -4.99
C ILE A 62 -7.64 -12.98 -5.28
N ARG A 63 -8.04 -14.02 -6.02
CA ARG A 63 -9.46 -14.26 -6.33
C ARG A 63 -10.29 -14.42 -5.06
N ARG A 64 -9.82 -15.25 -4.13
CA ARG A 64 -10.53 -15.50 -2.86
C ARG A 64 -10.57 -14.28 -1.94
N ILE A 65 -9.48 -13.52 -1.84
CA ILE A 65 -9.42 -12.26 -1.07
C ILE A 65 -10.44 -11.27 -1.64
N ASN A 66 -10.47 -11.09 -2.95
CA ASN A 66 -11.40 -10.16 -3.59
C ASN A 66 -12.86 -10.57 -3.36
N ARG A 67 -13.18 -11.87 -3.50
CA ARG A 67 -14.52 -12.39 -3.20
C ARG A 67 -14.90 -12.14 -1.74
N THR A 68 -14.00 -12.43 -0.82
CA THR A 68 -14.19 -12.24 0.63
C THR A 68 -14.40 -10.75 0.96
N ASN A 69 -13.59 -9.85 0.41
CA ASN A 69 -13.73 -8.41 0.63
C ASN A 69 -15.08 -7.88 0.14
N SER A 70 -15.51 -8.27 -1.06
CA SER A 70 -16.78 -7.81 -1.62
C SER A 70 -18.01 -8.37 -0.89
N ALA A 71 -17.86 -9.48 -0.16
CA ALA A 71 -18.96 -10.10 0.59
C ALA A 71 -18.97 -9.75 2.09
N THR A 72 -17.88 -9.18 2.62
CA THR A 72 -17.77 -8.84 4.05
C THR A 72 -18.43 -7.49 4.31
N ASP A 73 -19.53 -7.48 5.05
CA ASP A 73 -20.21 -6.27 5.50
C ASP A 73 -19.56 -5.68 6.76
N LEU A 74 -19.26 -4.37 6.74
CA LEU A 74 -18.73 -3.58 7.84
C LEU A 74 -19.76 -2.59 8.40
N GLY A 75 -21.05 -2.80 8.13
CA GLY A 75 -22.15 -2.00 8.63
C GLY A 75 -22.18 -0.62 7.97
N PRO A 76 -22.03 0.49 8.73
CA PRO A 76 -22.12 1.84 8.17
C PRO A 76 -21.01 2.19 7.16
N ASP A 77 -19.93 1.41 7.11
CA ASP A 77 -18.85 1.58 6.14
C ASP A 77 -19.09 0.82 4.82
N GLY A 78 -20.20 0.09 4.70
CA GLY A 78 -20.49 -0.76 3.54
C GLY A 78 -19.67 -2.05 3.54
N THR A 79 -19.35 -2.56 2.37
CA THR A 79 -18.49 -3.75 2.26
C THR A 79 -17.05 -3.44 2.66
N MET A 80 -16.23 -4.46 2.92
CA MET A 80 -14.78 -4.29 3.09
C MET A 80 -14.17 -3.57 1.89
N THR A 81 -14.64 -3.84 0.67
CA THR A 81 -14.19 -3.11 -0.53
C THR A 81 -14.53 -1.61 -0.46
N ASP A 82 -15.72 -1.25 0.00
CA ASP A 82 -16.14 0.16 0.18
C ASP A 82 -15.30 0.86 1.25
N ALA A 83 -15.05 0.18 2.37
CA ALA A 83 -14.22 0.68 3.46
C ALA A 83 -12.77 0.90 3.02
N LEU A 84 -12.19 0.00 2.21
CA LEU A 84 -10.85 0.16 1.65
C LEU A 84 -10.78 1.39 0.73
N ALA A 85 -11.78 1.59 -0.13
CA ALA A 85 -11.85 2.78 -0.98
C ALA A 85 -11.98 4.07 -0.16
N ARG A 86 -12.84 4.08 0.87
CA ARG A 86 -12.98 5.21 1.80
C ARG A 86 -11.67 5.52 2.52
N ARG A 87 -10.97 4.50 3.01
CA ARG A 87 -9.65 4.64 3.65
C ARG A 87 -8.63 5.27 2.72
N ASP A 88 -8.58 4.82 1.46
CA ASP A 88 -7.62 5.33 0.49
C ASP A 88 -7.90 6.82 0.19
N VAL A 89 -9.18 7.23 0.08
CA VAL A 89 -9.57 8.65 -0.05
C VAL A 89 -9.25 9.47 1.21
N LEU A 90 -9.48 8.93 2.42
CA LEU A 90 -9.13 9.60 3.66
C LEU A 90 -7.62 9.85 3.76
N ARG A 91 -6.78 8.88 3.35
CA ARG A 91 -5.32 9.04 3.29
C ARG A 91 -4.91 10.16 2.33
N MET A 92 -5.48 10.17 1.12
CA MET A 92 -5.22 11.23 0.14
C MET A 92 -5.65 12.61 0.67
N ARG A 93 -6.85 12.70 1.27
CA ARG A 93 -7.37 13.95 1.85
C ARG A 93 -6.49 14.46 2.99
N HIS A 94 -6.08 13.57 3.91
CA HIS A 94 -5.16 13.92 4.99
C HIS A 94 -3.85 14.48 4.43
N SER A 95 -3.23 13.77 3.48
CA SER A 95 -1.98 14.21 2.85
C SER A 95 -2.12 15.56 2.15
N LEU A 96 -3.24 15.80 1.47
CA LEU A 96 -3.53 17.08 0.80
C LEU A 96 -3.62 18.23 1.82
N LEU A 97 -4.35 18.04 2.92
CA LEU A 97 -4.55 19.07 3.94
C LEU A 97 -3.23 19.42 4.66
N VAL A 98 -2.42 18.40 4.97
CA VAL A 98 -1.08 18.59 5.54
C VAL A 98 -0.19 19.37 4.59
N ALA A 99 -0.10 18.95 3.32
CA ALA A 99 0.71 19.62 2.32
C ALA A 99 0.27 21.08 2.07
N ALA A 100 -1.04 21.34 2.04
CA ALA A 100 -1.59 22.69 1.90
C ALA A 100 -1.25 23.58 3.11
N ALA A 101 -1.33 23.03 4.33
CA ALA A 101 -0.96 23.75 5.55
C ALA A 101 0.55 24.05 5.60
N ASP A 102 1.40 23.08 5.22
CA ASP A 102 2.85 23.26 5.16
C ASP A 102 3.23 24.34 4.13
N ALA A 103 2.68 24.26 2.92
CA ALA A 103 2.91 25.26 1.87
C ALA A 103 2.46 26.67 2.29
N ALA A 104 1.30 26.78 2.94
CA ALA A 104 0.79 28.06 3.44
C ALA A 104 1.64 28.66 4.59
N THR A 105 2.48 27.87 5.25
CA THR A 105 3.45 28.37 6.26
C THR A 105 4.81 28.75 5.67
N GLY A 106 5.01 28.61 4.35
CA GLY A 106 6.32 28.80 3.70
C GLY A 106 7.29 27.62 3.91
N HIS A 107 6.85 26.52 4.53
CA HIS A 107 7.62 25.29 4.62
C HIS A 107 7.64 24.59 3.26
N GLY A 108 8.75 24.74 2.52
CA GLY A 108 8.94 24.14 1.20
C GLY A 108 9.70 25.05 0.22
N VAL A 109 9.69 26.36 0.46
CA VAL A 109 10.51 27.31 -0.30
C VAL A 109 11.91 27.32 0.30
N ARG A 110 12.70 26.27 0.02
CA ARG A 110 14.15 26.39 0.08
C ARG A 110 14.53 27.37 -1.02
N HIS A 111 14.59 28.65 -0.68
CA HIS A 111 15.24 29.65 -1.52
C HIS A 111 16.66 29.14 -1.77
N ASN A 112 16.89 28.61 -2.98
CA ASN A 112 18.23 28.40 -3.50
C ASN A 112 18.96 29.73 -3.38
N ALA A 113 19.93 29.77 -2.48
CA ALA A 113 20.68 30.94 -2.05
C ALA A 113 21.62 31.45 -3.15
N GLY A 114 21.06 31.88 -4.28
CA GLY A 114 21.81 32.45 -5.37
C GLY A 114 20.90 32.86 -6.52
N ARG A 115 20.60 34.16 -6.57
CA ARG A 115 19.84 34.87 -7.62
C ARG A 115 18.33 34.80 -7.47
N GLN A 116 17.78 35.70 -6.66
CA GLN A 116 16.77 36.64 -7.12
C GLN A 116 16.70 37.81 -6.14
N LEU A 117 17.48 38.84 -6.45
CA LEU A 117 17.13 40.22 -6.12
C LEU A 117 15.79 40.51 -6.81
N HIS A 118 14.85 41.13 -6.09
CA HIS A 118 13.51 41.59 -6.48
C HIS A 118 12.32 40.75 -5.98
N SER A 119 12.03 40.92 -4.68
CA SER A 119 10.67 41.21 -4.20
C SER A 119 10.74 41.55 -2.71
N GLU A 120 10.73 42.83 -2.36
CA GLU A 120 10.56 43.31 -0.97
C GLU A 120 9.12 43.10 -0.45
N LEU A 121 8.27 42.42 -1.22
CA LEU A 121 6.87 42.18 -0.88
C LEU A 121 6.78 40.97 0.07
N ARG A 122 6.12 41.21 1.21
CA ARG A 122 5.79 40.19 2.21
C ARG A 122 4.88 39.13 1.58
N GLU A 123 5.31 37.87 1.60
CA GLU A 123 4.43 36.75 1.31
C GLU A 123 3.39 36.58 2.44
N VAL A 124 2.13 36.42 2.05
CA VAL A 124 1.01 36.23 2.98
C VAL A 124 0.32 34.91 2.62
N PRO A 125 -0.01 34.05 3.60
CA PRO A 125 -0.70 32.80 3.34
C PRO A 125 -2.05 33.03 2.63
N ALA A 126 -2.28 32.32 1.52
CA ALA A 126 -3.57 32.33 0.83
C ALA A 126 -4.63 31.44 1.52
N LEU A 127 -4.21 30.60 2.47
CA LEU A 127 -5.07 29.62 3.14
C LEU A 127 -4.99 29.76 4.67
N PRO A 128 -6.10 29.55 5.40
CA PRO A 128 -6.12 29.62 6.85
C PRO A 128 -5.47 28.38 7.48
N VAL A 129 -4.17 28.45 7.76
CA VAL A 129 -3.37 27.34 8.32
C VAL A 129 -4.03 26.65 9.52
N PRO A 130 -4.53 27.35 10.56
CA PRO A 130 -5.15 26.69 11.71
C PRO A 130 -6.34 25.81 11.34
N ARG A 131 -7.19 26.26 10.40
CA ARG A 131 -8.35 25.48 9.92
C ARG A 131 -7.92 24.25 9.14
N LEU A 132 -6.88 24.35 8.30
CA LEU A 132 -6.36 23.21 7.56
C LEU A 132 -5.81 22.13 8.50
N ARG A 133 -5.11 22.54 9.57
CA ARG A 133 -4.59 21.61 10.59
C ARG A 133 -5.73 20.93 11.35
N GLU A 134 -6.74 21.68 11.79
CA GLU A 134 -7.93 21.12 12.45
C GLU A 134 -8.65 20.11 11.55
N GLN A 135 -8.81 20.42 10.26
CA GLN A 135 -9.38 19.48 9.30
C GLN A 135 -8.51 18.23 9.12
N ALA A 136 -7.19 18.39 9.04
CA ALA A 136 -6.27 17.26 8.93
C ALA A 136 -6.38 16.35 10.17
N ASP A 137 -6.41 16.91 11.38
CA ASP A 137 -6.55 16.16 12.62
C ASP A 137 -7.87 15.37 12.67
N GLY A 138 -8.96 15.99 12.22
CA GLY A 138 -10.26 15.32 12.06
C GLY A 138 -10.19 14.13 11.11
N VAL A 139 -9.64 14.31 9.90
CA VAL A 139 -9.47 13.23 8.93
C VAL A 139 -8.54 12.14 9.44
N ALA A 140 -7.49 12.49 10.19
CA ALA A 140 -6.58 11.53 10.79
C ALA A 140 -7.28 10.66 11.85
N ARG A 141 -8.19 11.24 12.64
CA ARG A 141 -9.02 10.48 13.59
C ARG A 141 -9.93 9.50 12.85
N ASP A 142 -10.69 9.98 11.86
CA ASP A 142 -11.60 9.14 11.08
C ASP A 142 -10.86 7.98 10.40
N LEU A 143 -9.65 8.25 9.88
CA LEU A 143 -8.78 7.23 9.27
C LEU A 143 -8.36 6.16 10.29
N ARG A 144 -7.92 6.55 11.50
CA ARG A 144 -7.53 5.59 12.55
C ARG A 144 -8.70 4.70 12.98
N GLU A 145 -9.89 5.28 13.13
CA GLU A 145 -11.09 4.54 13.52
C GLU A 145 -11.52 3.53 12.44
N LEU A 146 -11.50 3.93 11.17
CA LEU A 146 -11.78 3.05 10.04
C LEU A 146 -10.72 1.94 9.93
N ASP A 147 -9.45 2.27 10.05
CA ASP A 147 -8.35 1.29 10.02
C ASP A 147 -8.52 0.24 11.14
N ALA A 148 -8.92 0.65 12.34
CA ALA A 148 -9.18 -0.29 13.43
C ALA A 148 -10.34 -1.25 13.13
N ARG A 149 -11.40 -0.78 12.47
CA ARG A 149 -12.52 -1.64 12.04
C ARG A 149 -12.10 -2.61 10.94
N ILE A 150 -11.38 -2.12 9.93
CA ILE A 150 -10.82 -2.96 8.85
C ILE A 150 -9.92 -4.05 9.42
N GLN A 151 -9.02 -3.71 10.34
CA GLN A 151 -8.11 -4.71 10.93
C GLN A 151 -8.85 -5.75 11.75
N ARG A 152 -9.83 -5.35 12.58
CA ARG A 152 -10.67 -6.33 13.28
C ARG A 152 -11.34 -7.29 12.31
N ALA A 153 -11.98 -6.76 11.26
CA ALA A 153 -12.64 -7.58 10.26
C ALA A 153 -11.68 -8.54 9.54
N ASN A 154 -10.47 -8.09 9.18
CA ASN A 154 -9.46 -8.98 8.61
C ASN A 154 -9.19 -10.22 9.48
N TRP A 155 -9.17 -10.05 10.81
CA TRP A 155 -8.91 -11.15 11.74
C TRP A 155 -10.15 -12.00 12.05
N THR A 156 -11.35 -11.44 11.96
CA THR A 156 -12.59 -12.17 12.30
C THR A 156 -13.30 -12.79 11.10
N THR A 157 -12.94 -12.38 9.88
CA THR A 157 -13.55 -12.90 8.66
C THR A 157 -12.81 -14.14 8.17
N ALA A 158 -13.52 -15.26 8.07
CA ALA A 158 -13.03 -16.46 7.41
C ALA A 158 -12.99 -16.26 5.89
N MET A 159 -11.95 -16.81 5.25
CA MET A 159 -11.80 -16.78 3.80
C MET A 159 -12.91 -17.58 3.12
N LEU A 160 -13.56 -16.97 2.14
CA LEU A 160 -14.45 -17.69 1.24
C LEU A 160 -13.65 -18.66 0.38
N ASP A 161 -14.28 -19.77 0.02
CA ASP A 161 -13.80 -20.69 -1.02
C ASP A 161 -13.95 -20.05 -2.40
#